data_AF-A0A2T9XVM5-F1
#
_entry.id   AF-A0A2T9XVM5-F1
#
_cell.length_a   1.000
_cell.length_b   1.000
_cell.length_c   1.000
_cell.angle_alpha   90.00
_cell.angle_beta   90.00
_cell.angle_gamma   90.00
#
_symmetry.space_group_name_H-M   'P 1'
#
loop_
_entity.id
_entity.type
_entity.pdbx_description
1 polymer ?
#
loop_
_entity_poly.entity_id
_entity_poly.type
_entity_poly.pdbx_seq_one_letter_code
_entity_poly.pdbx_strand_id
1 'polypeptide(L)'
;MVGSTVATSGTATVWFGTALVTRATWGEREGGRSLAVDPTPWARAGGLAAQDATWAAVVALAPDADTTAMHDQFLCHALGAADKATWNLEPWRPDVGSMATLVARCNPT
;
A
#
# COMPACT_ATOMS: atom_id res chain seq x y z
N MET A 1 -45.63 -18.70 16.42
CA MET A 1 -44.43 -17.91 16.77
C MET A 1 -44.18 -16.91 15.66
N VAL A 2 -44.41 -15.62 15.90
CA VAL A 2 -44.11 -14.55 14.93
C VAL A 2 -42.71 -14.05 15.27
N GLY A 3 -41.73 -14.25 14.39
CA GLY A 3 -40.37 -13.80 14.59
C GLY A 3 -40.24 -12.32 14.27
N SER A 4 -39.85 -11.51 15.25
CA SER A 4 -39.56 -10.09 15.05
C SER A 4 -38.18 -9.91 14.43
N THR A 5 -38.09 -9.21 13.30
CA THR A 5 -36.84 -8.73 12.72
C THR A 5 -36.29 -7.57 13.55
N VAL A 6 -35.08 -7.73 14.08
CA VAL A 6 -34.33 -6.65 14.74
C VAL A 6 -33.56 -5.91 13.64
N ALA A 7 -33.84 -4.62 13.46
CA ALA A 7 -33.01 -3.77 12.61
C ALA A 7 -31.73 -3.39 13.36
N THR A 8 -30.59 -3.90 12.89
CA THR A 8 -29.28 -3.52 13.43
C THR A 8 -28.84 -2.21 12.78
N SER A 9 -28.69 -1.16 13.58
CA SER A 9 -28.05 0.08 13.16
C SER A 9 -26.53 -0.13 13.08
N GLY A 10 -25.92 0.25 11.95
CA GLY A 10 -24.47 0.21 11.76
C GLY A 10 -23.99 1.42 10.97
N THR A 11 -22.71 1.77 11.13
CA THR A 11 -22.06 2.84 10.36
C THR A 11 -21.36 2.23 9.14
N ALA A 12 -21.59 2.79 7.96
CA ALA A 12 -20.86 2.45 6.75
C ALA A 12 -19.97 3.63 6.33
N THR A 13 -18.70 3.35 6.04
CA THR A 13 -17.80 4.29 5.40
C THR A 13 -17.78 4.03 3.91
N VAL A 14 -17.98 5.07 3.10
CA VAL A 14 -17.95 4.98 1.64
C VAL A 14 -16.89 5.93 1.11
N TRP A 15 -16.07 5.43 0.18
CA TRP A 15 -15.03 6.23 -0.48
C TRP A 15 -15.53 6.68 -1.85
N PHE A 16 -15.48 7.99 -2.10
CA PHE A 16 -15.77 8.57 -3.41
C PHE A 16 -14.48 9.12 -4.01
N GLY A 17 -14.03 8.52 -5.11
CA GLY A 17 -12.82 8.92 -5.80
C GLY A 17 -12.32 7.83 -6.72
N THR A 18 -11.56 8.22 -7.73
CA THR A 18 -10.92 7.30 -8.68
C THR A 18 -9.43 7.13 -8.41
N ALA A 19 -8.85 7.96 -7.54
CA ALA A 19 -7.42 7.92 -7.21
C ALA A 19 -7.14 6.91 -6.10
N LEU A 20 -6.05 6.14 -6.26
CA LEU A 20 -5.55 5.22 -5.23
C LEU A 20 -4.33 5.77 -4.50
N VAL A 21 -3.53 6.57 -5.19
CA VAL A 21 -2.36 7.25 -4.66
C VAL A 21 -2.59 8.74 -4.77
N THR A 22 -2.54 9.44 -3.64
CA THR A 22 -2.64 10.91 -3.58
C THR A 22 -1.36 11.54 -4.14
N ARG A 23 -0.20 10.95 -3.80
CA ARG A 23 1.12 11.43 -4.22
C ARG A 23 2.13 10.29 -4.19
N ALA A 24 3.08 10.32 -5.12
CA ALA A 24 4.32 9.55 -5.06
C ALA A 24 5.49 10.53 -5.26
N THR A 25 6.42 10.60 -4.32
CA THR A 25 7.52 11.60 -4.37
C THR A 25 8.85 10.98 -4.04
N TRP A 26 9.81 11.14 -4.96
CA TRP A 26 11.20 10.73 -4.75
C TRP A 26 11.90 11.68 -3.77
N GLY A 27 12.75 11.11 -2.93
CA GLY A 27 13.65 11.82 -2.05
C GLY A 27 14.70 10.88 -1.48
N GLU A 28 15.31 11.26 -0.36
CA GLU A 28 16.29 10.45 0.36
C GLU A 28 15.72 10.04 1.72
N ARG A 29 15.75 8.73 2.02
CA ARG A 29 15.34 8.16 3.31
C ARG A 29 16.20 6.95 3.63
N GLU A 30 16.44 6.72 4.92
CA GLU A 30 17.17 5.53 5.41
C GLU A 30 18.54 5.31 4.75
N GLY A 31 19.18 6.39 4.24
CA GLY A 31 20.51 6.34 3.66
C GLY A 31 20.57 6.22 2.12
N GLY A 32 19.43 6.25 1.41
CA GLY A 32 19.44 6.31 -0.05
C GLY A 32 18.12 6.80 -0.67
N ARG A 33 18.06 6.76 -2.00
CA ARG A 33 16.87 7.14 -2.77
C ARG A 33 15.65 6.36 -2.29
N SER A 34 14.52 7.03 -2.12
CA SER A 34 13.28 6.44 -1.62
C SER A 34 12.08 7.11 -2.27
N LEU A 35 11.08 6.32 -2.68
CA LEU A 35 9.79 6.80 -3.15
C LEU A 35 8.79 6.79 -2.00
N ALA A 36 8.36 7.98 -1.56
CA ALA A 36 7.30 8.13 -0.59
C ALA A 36 5.93 8.06 -1.29
N VAL A 37 5.22 6.93 -1.15
CA VAL A 37 3.86 6.75 -1.64
C VAL A 37 2.86 7.15 -0.55
N ASP A 38 1.97 8.08 -0.86
CA ASP A 38 0.84 8.47 -0.01
C ASP A 38 -0.46 7.87 -0.56
N PRO A 39 -0.87 6.68 -0.08
CA PRO A 39 -2.08 6.02 -0.54
C PRO A 39 -3.33 6.63 0.10
N THR A 40 -4.39 6.66 -0.69
CA THR A 40 -5.73 7.03 -0.21
C THR A 40 -6.23 6.01 0.81
N PRO A 41 -7.21 6.37 1.65
CA PRO A 41 -7.80 5.40 2.57
C PRO A 41 -8.44 4.18 1.89
N TRP A 42 -8.99 4.35 0.68
CA TRP A 42 -9.50 3.23 -0.11
C TRP A 42 -8.39 2.26 -0.50
N ALA A 43 -7.23 2.76 -0.93
CA ALA A 43 -6.06 1.92 -1.21
C ALA A 43 -5.52 1.20 0.03
N ARG A 44 -5.63 1.81 1.23
CA ARG A 44 -5.22 1.20 2.51
C ARG A 44 -6.17 0.10 2.97
N ALA A 45 -7.47 0.31 2.83
CA ALA A 45 -8.51 -0.58 3.36
C ALA A 45 -8.98 -1.64 2.34
N GLY A 46 -8.70 -1.46 1.06
CA GLY A 46 -9.18 -2.33 0.00
C GLY A 46 -8.45 -3.68 -0.05
N GLY A 47 -9.13 -4.69 -0.59
CA GLY A 47 -8.57 -6.03 -0.81
C GLY A 47 -7.67 -6.09 -2.05
N LEU A 48 -7.47 -7.31 -2.58
CA LEU A 48 -6.56 -7.59 -3.69
C LEU A 48 -6.74 -6.65 -4.90
N ALA A 49 -7.99 -6.38 -5.31
CA ALA A 49 -8.25 -5.49 -6.44
C ALA A 49 -7.76 -4.05 -6.20
N ALA A 50 -7.84 -3.54 -4.97
CA ALA A 50 -7.31 -2.24 -4.62
C ALA A 50 -5.78 -2.27 -4.55
N GLN A 51 -5.18 -3.37 -4.08
CA GLN A 51 -3.72 -3.54 -4.05
C GLN A 51 -3.14 -3.52 -5.46
N ASP A 52 -3.67 -4.33 -6.38
CA ASP A 52 -3.23 -4.40 -7.77
C ASP A 52 -3.35 -3.03 -8.46
N ALA A 53 -4.50 -2.38 -8.28
CA ALA A 53 -4.73 -1.07 -8.87
C ALA A 53 -3.86 0.02 -8.22
N THR A 54 -3.54 -0.09 -6.93
CA THR A 54 -2.65 0.86 -6.25
C THR A 54 -1.23 0.71 -6.77
N TRP A 55 -0.75 -0.52 -6.96
CA TRP A 55 0.56 -0.74 -7.57
C TRP A 55 0.63 -0.17 -8.99
N ALA A 56 -0.40 -0.43 -9.81
CA ALA A 56 -0.48 0.16 -11.15
C ALA A 56 -0.46 1.70 -11.11
N ALA A 57 -1.13 2.31 -10.12
CA ALA A 57 -1.08 3.76 -9.92
C ALA A 57 0.30 4.26 -9.47
N VAL A 58 1.00 3.52 -8.61
CA VAL A 58 2.39 3.83 -8.22
C VAL A 58 3.30 3.84 -9.44
N VAL A 59 3.28 2.78 -10.26
CA VAL A 59 4.11 2.68 -11.47
C VAL A 59 3.75 3.76 -12.48
N ALA A 60 2.47 4.08 -12.65
CA ALA A 60 2.04 5.18 -13.53
C ALA A 60 2.59 6.56 -13.08
N LEU A 61 2.67 6.79 -11.76
CA LEU A 61 3.21 8.03 -11.20
C LEU A 61 4.75 8.06 -11.15
N ALA A 62 5.37 6.90 -11.00
CA ALA A 62 6.82 6.74 -10.87
C ALA A 62 7.28 5.46 -11.60
N PRO A 63 7.49 5.51 -12.94
CA PRO A 63 7.85 4.34 -13.73
C PRO A 63 9.13 3.63 -13.27
N ASP A 64 10.10 4.38 -12.74
CA ASP A 64 11.33 3.84 -12.15
C ASP A 64 11.09 2.89 -10.97
N ALA A 65 9.89 2.89 -10.38
CA ALA A 65 9.53 2.01 -9.27
C ALA A 65 9.18 0.59 -9.71
N ASP A 66 9.01 0.33 -11.01
CA ASP A 66 8.57 -0.95 -11.57
C ASP A 66 9.68 -2.02 -11.51
N THR A 67 9.97 -2.46 -10.29
CA THR A 67 10.93 -3.52 -9.97
C THR A 67 10.30 -4.50 -8.99
N THR A 68 10.69 -5.76 -9.08
CA THR A 68 10.21 -6.81 -8.15
C THR A 68 10.48 -6.45 -6.69
N ALA A 69 11.69 -5.95 -6.38
CA ALA A 69 12.05 -5.53 -5.03
C ALA A 69 11.16 -4.40 -4.47
N MET A 70 10.81 -3.40 -5.29
CA MET A 70 9.94 -2.31 -4.84
C MET A 70 8.47 -2.73 -4.76
N HIS A 71 8.02 -3.64 -5.63
CA HIS A 71 6.69 -4.24 -5.52
C HIS A 71 6.55 -5.05 -4.22
N ASP A 72 7.56 -5.83 -3.86
CA ASP A 72 7.55 -6.61 -2.62
C ASP A 72 7.54 -5.73 -1.37
N GLN A 73 8.27 -4.61 -1.39
CA GLN A 73 8.17 -3.57 -0.36
C GLN A 73 6.77 -2.96 -0.30
N PHE A 74 6.17 -2.66 -1.45
CA PHE A 74 4.79 -2.14 -1.54
C PHE A 74 3.80 -3.11 -0.90
N LEU A 75 3.85 -4.40 -1.25
CA LEU A 75 3.00 -5.43 -0.67
C LEU A 75 3.19 -5.53 0.84
N CYS A 76 4.45 -5.46 1.31
CA CYS A 76 4.73 -5.48 2.74
C CYS A 76 4.03 -4.33 3.49
N HIS A 77 4.07 -3.11 2.95
CA HIS A 77 3.37 -1.98 3.55
C HIS A 77 1.85 -2.11 3.46
N ALA A 78 1.32 -2.52 2.31
CA ALA A 78 -0.12 -2.68 2.11
C ALA A 78 -0.73 -3.75 3.05
N LEU A 79 0.02 -4.80 3.38
CA LEU A 79 -0.43 -5.88 4.26
C LEU A 79 -0.14 -5.64 5.74
N GLY A 80 1.07 -5.16 6.06
CA GLY A 80 1.60 -5.13 7.44
C GLY A 80 1.73 -3.74 8.05
N ALA A 81 1.61 -2.68 7.27
CA ALA A 81 1.82 -1.31 7.72
C ALA A 81 0.88 -0.29 7.03
N ALA A 82 -0.35 -0.71 6.75
CA ALA A 82 -1.32 0.05 5.95
C ALA A 82 -1.61 1.44 6.53
N ASP A 83 -1.49 1.63 7.85
CA ASP A 83 -1.76 2.90 8.54
C ASP A 83 -0.59 3.90 8.50
N LYS A 84 0.59 3.52 8.00
CA LYS A 84 1.73 4.45 7.90
C LYS A 84 1.42 5.60 6.95
N ALA A 85 1.70 6.84 7.36
CA ALA A 85 1.42 8.04 6.55
C ALA A 85 1.94 7.91 5.10
N THR A 86 3.18 7.45 4.91
CA THR A 86 3.70 7.05 3.59
C THR A 86 4.25 5.64 3.61
N TRP A 87 4.13 4.95 2.48
CA TRP A 87 4.80 3.70 2.18
C TRP A 87 6.06 4.03 1.40
N ASN A 88 7.22 3.79 2.02
CA ASN A 88 8.51 4.14 1.43
C ASN A 88 9.05 2.92 0.68
N LEU A 89 9.41 3.13 -0.58
CA LEU A 89 9.93 2.09 -1.47
C LEU A 89 11.33 2.49 -1.91
N GLU A 90 12.31 1.66 -1.60
CA GLU A 90 13.72 1.92 -1.84
C GLU A 90 14.27 1.02 -2.96
N PRO A 91 14.76 1.57 -4.08
CA PRO A 91 15.34 0.78 -5.17
C PRO A 91 16.68 0.11 -4.83
N TRP A 92 17.34 0.54 -3.73
CA TRP A 92 18.64 0.02 -3.31
C TRP A 92 18.54 -1.15 -2.33
N ARG A 93 17.33 -1.47 -1.84
CA ARG A 93 17.14 -2.67 -1.00
C ARG A 93 17.27 -3.93 -1.83
N PRO A 94 17.81 -5.02 -1.25
CA PRO A 94 17.97 -6.27 -1.98
C PRO A 94 16.62 -6.90 -2.33
N ASP A 95 16.56 -7.52 -3.51
CA ASP A 95 15.43 -8.37 -3.89
C ASP A 95 15.54 -9.73 -3.18
N VAL A 96 14.79 -9.88 -2.08
CA VAL A 96 14.76 -11.10 -1.25
C VAL A 96 13.44 -11.84 -1.37
N GLY A 97 12.52 -11.37 -2.22
CA GLY A 97 11.14 -11.84 -2.29
C GLY A 97 10.23 -11.29 -1.18
N SER A 98 8.92 -11.35 -1.42
CA SER A 98 7.88 -10.81 -0.54
C SER A 98 7.90 -11.35 0.89
N MET A 99 8.08 -12.67 1.07
CA MET A 99 8.07 -13.29 2.40
C MET A 99 9.28 -12.85 3.25
N ALA A 100 10.47 -12.80 2.66
CA ALA A 100 11.66 -12.34 3.39
C ALA A 100 11.57 -10.82 3.68
N THR A 101 10.99 -10.04 2.76
CA THR A 101 10.70 -8.62 2.97
C THR A 101 9.77 -8.40 4.16
N LEU A 102 8.69 -9.19 4.26
CA LEU A 102 7.76 -9.18 5.41
C LEU A 102 8.47 -9.56 6.72
N VAL A 103 9.28 -10.63 6.73
CA VAL A 103 10.06 -11.05 7.91
C VAL A 103 11.03 -9.95 8.36
N ALA A 104 11.63 -9.23 7.40
CA ALA A 104 12.49 -8.08 7.63
C ALA A 104 11.72 -6.78 7.96
N ARG A 105 10.41 -6.87 8.23
CA ARG A 105 9.54 -5.72 8.58
C ARG A 105 9.58 -4.61 7.53
N CYS A 106 9.52 -5.02 6.26
CA CYS A 106 9.54 -4.18 5.06
C CYS A 106 10.88 -3.51 4.73
N ASN A 107 11.93 -3.73 5.53
CA ASN A 107 13.24 -3.07 5.37
C ASN A 107 14.39 -4.11 5.30
N PRO A 108 14.43 -4.99 4.29
CA PRO A 108 15.58 -5.89 4.11
C PRO A 108 16.87 -5.10 3.84
N THR A 109 18.01 -5.68 4.23
CA THR A 109 19.37 -5.12 4.13
C THR A 109 20.34 -6.11 3.53
#